data_AF-A0A023FFE4-F1
#
_entry.id   AF-A0A023FFE4-F1
#
_cell.length_a   1.000
_cell.length_b   1.000
_cell.length_c   1.000
_cell.angle_alpha   90.00
_cell.angle_beta   90.00
_cell.angle_gamma   90.00
#
_symmetry.space_group_name_H-M   'P 1'
#
loop_
_entity.id
_entity.type
_entity.pdbx_description
1 polymer ?
#
loop_
_entity_poly.entity_id
_entity_poly.type
_entity_poly.pdbx_seq_one_letter_code
_entity_poly.pdbx_strand_id
1 'polypeptide(L)'
;KWQVDRRPTMSWTKATGDASFDESGTAKYQNRKTMSSGDRALMNAFREISNMADRINLTKTIVDRSNLLFKQVHDGKTLKGRSNDAIASACLYIACRQEGVPRTFKEICAVSKVSKKEIGRCFKLILKALETSVDLITTGDFMSRFCSNLGLPSSVQKAATHIARKAVELDIVPGRSPISVAAAAIYMASQASEDKKVSK
;
A
#
# COMPACT_ATOMS: atom_id res chain seq x y z
N LYS A 1 -26.53 7.16 82.10
CA LYS A 1 -25.80 5.89 82.37
C LYS A 1 -25.45 5.30 81.02
N TRP A 2 -24.16 5.25 80.71
CA TRP A 2 -23.59 4.89 79.42
C TRP A 2 -23.99 3.47 78.99
N GLN A 3 -24.69 3.37 77.87
CA GLN A 3 -24.99 2.12 77.20
C GLN A 3 -23.96 1.95 76.08
N VAL A 4 -23.11 0.95 76.25
CA VAL A 4 -21.97 0.62 75.37
C VAL A 4 -22.52 0.04 74.07
N ASP A 5 -22.48 0.83 73.00
CA ASP A 5 -22.79 0.34 71.66
C ASP A 5 -21.48 -0.01 70.93
N ARG A 6 -21.27 -1.32 70.72
CA ARG A 6 -20.09 -1.87 70.05
C ARG A 6 -20.27 -1.69 68.55
N ARG A 7 -19.38 -0.94 67.90
CA ARG A 7 -19.34 -0.88 66.43
C ARG A 7 -19.04 -2.27 65.87
N PRO A 8 -19.77 -2.75 64.85
CA PRO A 8 -19.46 -4.02 64.21
C PRO A 8 -18.17 -3.89 63.38
N THR A 9 -17.26 -4.84 63.54
CA THR A 9 -16.04 -4.96 62.75
C THR A 9 -16.40 -5.34 61.31
N MET A 10 -16.09 -4.48 60.35
CA MET A 10 -16.18 -4.79 58.90
C MET A 10 -15.20 -5.91 58.55
N SER A 11 -15.71 -7.13 58.40
CA SER A 11 -15.01 -8.23 57.76
C SER A 11 -14.92 -7.97 56.25
N TRP A 12 -13.72 -7.84 55.72
CA TRP A 12 -13.47 -7.85 54.28
C TRP A 12 -13.76 -9.26 53.73
N THR A 13 -14.97 -9.49 53.23
CA THR A 13 -15.24 -10.66 52.38
C THR A 13 -14.59 -10.43 51.02
N LYS A 14 -13.59 -11.26 50.68
CA LYS A 14 -13.11 -11.40 49.30
C LYS A 14 -14.30 -11.83 48.43
N ALA A 15 -14.79 -10.92 47.60
CA ALA A 15 -15.68 -11.27 46.50
C ALA A 15 -14.87 -12.02 45.44
N THR A 16 -14.64 -13.32 45.62
CA THR A 16 -14.30 -14.22 44.53
C THR A 16 -15.61 -14.56 43.82
N GLY A 17 -15.92 -13.82 42.75
CA GLY A 17 -17.04 -14.17 41.89
C GLY A 17 -16.83 -15.57 41.30
N ASP A 18 -17.87 -16.39 41.35
CA ASP A 18 -17.99 -17.66 40.62
C ASP A 18 -17.92 -17.38 39.11
N ALA A 19 -16.72 -17.28 38.59
CA ALA A 19 -16.48 -17.11 37.17
C ALA A 19 -15.78 -18.36 36.64
N SER A 20 -16.49 -19.08 35.76
CA SER A 20 -15.97 -19.55 34.47
C SER A 20 -15.99 -21.05 34.15
N PHE A 21 -16.58 -21.96 34.96
CA PHE A 21 -16.59 -23.41 34.64
C PHE A 21 -17.97 -24.07 34.82
N ASP A 22 -18.26 -25.14 34.07
CA ASP A 22 -19.44 -26.00 34.21
C ASP A 22 -19.25 -27.09 35.28
N GLU A 23 -20.29 -27.88 35.57
CA GLU A 23 -20.29 -28.92 36.61
C GLU A 23 -19.28 -30.06 36.34
N SER A 24 -18.84 -30.18 35.08
CA SER A 24 -17.75 -31.06 34.63
C SER A 24 -16.36 -30.41 34.65
N GLY A 25 -16.25 -29.17 35.14
CA GLY A 25 -14.98 -28.42 35.22
C GLY A 25 -14.51 -27.82 33.89
N THR A 26 -15.34 -27.81 32.85
CA THR A 26 -15.02 -27.21 31.55
C THR A 26 -15.40 -25.74 31.48
N ALA A 27 -14.55 -24.92 30.85
CA ALA A 27 -14.77 -23.48 30.81
C ALA A 27 -16.01 -23.14 29.98
N LYS A 28 -17.00 -22.46 30.58
CA LYS A 28 -18.27 -22.08 29.90
C LYS A 28 -18.03 -21.16 28.68
N TYR A 29 -16.94 -20.39 28.71
CA TYR A 29 -16.48 -19.58 27.59
C TYR A 29 -15.36 -20.32 26.85
N GLN A 30 -15.70 -21.00 25.75
CA GLN A 30 -14.69 -21.55 24.86
C GLN A 30 -14.06 -20.41 24.05
N ASN A 31 -12.74 -20.27 24.14
CA ASN A 31 -11.98 -19.34 23.32
C ASN A 31 -12.26 -19.63 21.84
N ARG A 32 -12.74 -18.62 21.10
CA ARG A 32 -13.14 -18.72 19.69
C ARG A 32 -12.08 -19.49 18.90
N LYS A 33 -12.47 -20.56 18.17
CA LYS A 33 -11.55 -21.37 17.35
C LYS A 33 -10.61 -20.46 16.57
N THR A 34 -9.32 -20.53 16.89
CA THR A 34 -8.31 -19.65 16.31
C THR A 34 -8.19 -19.97 14.82
N MET A 35 -8.39 -18.98 13.95
CA MET A 35 -8.13 -19.10 12.52
C MET A 35 -6.72 -19.65 12.26
N SER A 36 -6.55 -20.39 11.16
CA SER A 36 -5.24 -20.87 10.70
C SER A 36 -4.23 -19.71 10.66
N SER A 37 -2.99 -19.98 11.07
CA SER A 37 -1.93 -18.98 11.10
C SER A 37 -1.66 -18.37 9.71
N GLY A 38 -1.83 -19.15 8.64
CA GLY A 38 -1.76 -18.69 7.25
C GLY A 38 -2.88 -17.72 6.90
N ASP A 39 -4.13 -18.07 7.21
CA ASP A 39 -5.29 -17.22 6.93
C ASP A 39 -5.22 -15.89 7.68
N ARG A 40 -4.69 -15.90 8.90
CA ARG A 40 -4.46 -14.67 9.67
C ARG A 40 -3.44 -13.76 8.98
N ALA A 41 -2.34 -14.30 8.47
CA ALA A 41 -1.34 -13.52 7.74
C ALA A 41 -1.91 -12.92 6.45
N LEU A 42 -2.74 -13.69 5.73
CA LEU A 42 -3.42 -13.25 4.51
C LEU A 42 -4.43 -12.12 4.79
N MET A 43 -5.24 -12.25 5.84
CA MET A 43 -6.17 -11.20 6.27
C MET A 43 -5.44 -9.91 6.71
N ASN A 44 -4.31 -10.05 7.40
CA ASN A 44 -3.48 -8.90 7.77
C ASN A 44 -2.91 -8.19 6.54
N ALA A 45 -2.46 -8.95 5.54
CA ALA A 45 -1.94 -8.39 4.29
C ALA A 45 -3.04 -7.64 3.51
N PHE A 46 -4.24 -8.19 3.40
CA PHE A 46 -5.37 -7.51 2.73
C PHE A 46 -5.75 -6.19 3.41
N ARG A 47 -5.70 -6.16 4.76
CA ARG A 47 -5.90 -4.92 5.51
C ARG A 47 -4.80 -3.90 5.18
N GLU A 48 -3.54 -4.32 5.13
CA GLU A 48 -2.43 -3.42 4.82
C GLU A 48 -2.48 -2.91 3.37
N ILE A 49 -2.85 -3.75 2.40
CA ILE A 49 -3.08 -3.35 1.00
C ILE A 49 -4.16 -2.27 0.94
N SER A 50 -5.28 -2.47 1.64
CA SER A 50 -6.39 -1.52 1.70
C SER A 50 -5.93 -0.18 2.32
N ASN A 51 -5.23 -0.24 3.46
CA ASN A 51 -4.66 0.95 4.12
C ASN A 51 -3.70 1.72 3.20
N MET A 52 -2.82 1.02 2.47
CA MET A 52 -1.90 1.65 1.53
C MET A 52 -2.66 2.29 0.37
N ALA A 53 -3.67 1.60 -0.17
CA ALA A 53 -4.48 2.09 -1.28
C ALA A 53 -5.28 3.34 -0.93
N ASP A 54 -5.86 3.40 0.28
CA ASP A 54 -6.62 4.55 0.77
C ASP A 54 -5.72 5.80 0.88
N ARG A 55 -4.46 5.65 1.32
CA ARG A 55 -3.50 6.77 1.44
C ARG A 55 -3.12 7.42 0.11
N ILE A 56 -3.22 6.70 -1.00
CA ILE A 56 -2.93 7.20 -2.36
C ILE A 56 -4.19 7.25 -3.24
N ASN A 57 -5.37 7.19 -2.61
CA ASN A 57 -6.69 7.31 -3.22
C ASN A 57 -6.86 6.39 -4.45
N LEU A 58 -6.46 5.12 -4.31
CA LEU A 58 -6.67 4.11 -5.36
C LEU A 58 -8.11 3.61 -5.38
N THR A 59 -8.58 3.16 -6.55
CA THR A 59 -9.90 2.58 -6.72
C THR A 59 -9.96 1.17 -6.12
N LYS A 60 -11.16 0.74 -5.69
CA LYS A 60 -11.38 -0.62 -5.16
C LYS A 60 -10.99 -1.71 -6.16
N THR A 61 -11.16 -1.47 -7.46
CA THR A 61 -10.72 -2.39 -8.52
C THR A 61 -9.23 -2.74 -8.41
N ILE A 62 -8.37 -1.75 -8.15
CA ILE A 62 -6.92 -1.97 -7.99
C ILE A 62 -6.62 -2.74 -6.71
N VAL A 63 -7.37 -2.48 -5.63
CA VAL A 63 -7.25 -3.20 -4.35
C VAL A 63 -7.60 -4.67 -4.52
N ASP A 64 -8.73 -4.96 -5.18
CA ASP A 64 -9.19 -6.33 -5.42
C ASP A 64 -8.20 -7.10 -6.29
N ARG A 65 -7.66 -6.44 -7.33
CA ARG A 65 -6.60 -7.02 -8.18
C ARG A 65 -5.33 -7.31 -7.38
N SER A 66 -4.94 -6.40 -6.49
CA SER A 66 -3.78 -6.58 -5.60
C SER A 66 -3.98 -7.76 -4.64
N ASN A 67 -5.17 -7.89 -4.04
CA ASN A 67 -5.52 -9.00 -3.15
C ASN A 67 -5.49 -10.35 -3.88
N LEU A 68 -5.98 -10.40 -5.12
CA LEU A 68 -5.92 -11.61 -5.95
C LEU A 68 -4.47 -12.02 -6.23
N LEU A 69 -3.62 -11.07 -6.64
CA LEU A 69 -2.19 -11.32 -6.87
C LEU A 69 -1.49 -11.79 -5.59
N PHE A 70 -1.78 -11.17 -4.45
CA PHE A 70 -1.20 -11.57 -3.17
C PHE A 70 -1.60 -13.00 -2.80
N LYS A 71 -2.88 -13.36 -2.98
CA LYS A 71 -3.37 -14.73 -2.73
C LYS A 71 -2.66 -15.75 -3.61
N GLN A 72 -2.54 -15.49 -4.91
CA GLN A 72 -1.84 -16.39 -5.86
C GLN A 72 -0.38 -16.62 -5.45
N VAL A 73 0.31 -15.55 -5.06
CA VAL A 73 1.72 -15.61 -4.61
C VAL A 73 1.85 -16.34 -3.27
N HIS A 74 0.91 -16.14 -2.37
CA HIS A 74 0.87 -16.80 -1.06
C HIS A 74 0.65 -18.32 -1.22
N ASP A 75 -0.33 -18.70 -2.03
CA ASP A 75 -0.70 -20.10 -2.29
C ASP A 75 0.42 -20.86 -3.02
N GLY A 76 1.11 -20.19 -3.96
CA GLY A 76 2.27 -20.73 -4.67
C GLY A 76 3.52 -20.94 -3.80
N LYS A 77 3.54 -20.42 -2.56
CA LYS A 77 4.65 -20.52 -1.58
C LYS A 77 6.04 -20.09 -2.11
N THR A 78 6.10 -19.42 -3.27
CA THR A 78 7.34 -19.09 -3.98
C THR A 78 8.18 -18.04 -3.25
N LEU A 79 7.55 -17.21 -2.40
CA LEU A 79 8.20 -16.10 -1.68
C LEU A 79 8.26 -16.33 -0.17
N LYS A 80 8.16 -17.59 0.29
CA LYS A 80 8.20 -17.91 1.72
C LYS A 80 9.56 -17.52 2.29
N GLY A 81 9.56 -16.61 3.28
CA GLY A 81 10.77 -16.03 3.88
C GLY A 81 11.01 -14.55 3.56
N ARG A 82 10.18 -13.93 2.71
CA ARG A 82 10.10 -12.47 2.57
C ARG A 82 9.04 -11.89 3.48
N SER A 83 9.17 -10.60 3.79
CA SER A 83 8.17 -9.88 4.59
C SER A 83 6.85 -9.81 3.83
N ASN A 84 5.74 -10.16 4.50
CA ASN A 84 4.40 -10.11 3.92
C ASN A 84 4.07 -8.69 3.44
N ASP A 85 4.52 -7.67 4.18
CA ASP A 85 4.35 -6.26 3.81
C ASP A 85 5.08 -5.91 2.50
N ALA A 86 6.24 -6.51 2.22
CA ALA A 86 6.97 -6.27 0.96
C ALA A 86 6.27 -6.94 -0.22
N ILE A 87 5.74 -8.15 -0.02
CA ILE A 87 4.95 -8.85 -1.03
C ILE A 87 3.68 -8.06 -1.32
N ALA A 88 2.94 -7.63 -0.29
CA ALA A 88 1.75 -6.80 -0.41
C ALA A 88 2.02 -5.50 -1.18
N SER A 89 3.09 -4.78 -0.82
CA SER A 89 3.50 -3.54 -1.49
C SER A 89 3.85 -3.76 -2.97
N ALA A 90 4.51 -4.88 -3.29
CA ALA A 90 4.85 -5.24 -4.66
C ALA A 90 3.62 -5.68 -5.48
N CYS A 91 2.69 -6.42 -4.88
CA CYS A 91 1.41 -6.78 -5.50
C CYS A 91 0.59 -5.53 -5.83
N LEU A 92 0.53 -4.55 -4.92
CA LEU A 92 -0.14 -3.27 -5.16
C LEU A 92 0.50 -2.50 -6.32
N TYR A 93 1.83 -2.47 -6.39
CA TYR A 93 2.55 -1.86 -7.50
C TYR A 93 2.24 -2.53 -8.85
N ILE A 94 2.19 -3.87 -8.89
CA ILE A 94 1.86 -4.62 -10.12
C ILE A 94 0.42 -4.34 -10.55
N ALA A 95 -0.54 -4.37 -9.62
CA ALA A 95 -1.94 -4.06 -9.91
C ALA A 95 -2.10 -2.65 -10.49
N CYS A 96 -1.43 -1.65 -9.91
CA CYS A 96 -1.46 -0.28 -10.46
C CYS A 96 -0.93 -0.19 -11.89
N ARG A 97 0.08 -1.00 -12.26
CA ARG A 97 0.61 -1.04 -13.63
C ARG A 97 -0.33 -1.75 -14.59
N GLN A 98 -0.98 -2.82 -14.17
CA GLN A 98 -1.93 -3.57 -15.00
C GLN A 98 -3.18 -2.75 -15.32
N GLU A 99 -3.64 -1.92 -14.38
CA GLU A 99 -4.81 -1.04 -14.55
C GLU A 99 -4.50 0.27 -15.30
N GLY A 100 -3.32 0.39 -15.93
CA GLY A 100 -2.95 1.57 -16.73
C GLY A 100 -2.71 2.86 -15.93
N VAL A 101 -2.62 2.77 -14.59
CA VAL A 101 -2.38 3.93 -13.71
C VAL A 101 -1.09 3.75 -12.88
N PRO A 102 0.07 3.55 -13.54
CA PRO A 102 1.31 3.18 -12.87
C PRO A 102 1.67 4.18 -11.77
N ARG A 103 2.01 3.63 -10.60
CA ARG A 103 2.62 4.37 -9.48
C ARG A 103 4.12 4.15 -9.52
N THR A 104 4.89 5.15 -9.14
CA THR A 104 6.33 5.04 -8.98
C THR A 104 6.67 4.24 -7.73
N PHE A 105 7.83 3.59 -7.71
CA PHE A 105 8.31 2.94 -6.50
C PHE A 105 8.46 3.90 -5.32
N LYS A 106 8.68 5.20 -5.56
CA LYS A 106 8.74 6.21 -4.50
C LYS A 106 7.36 6.44 -3.86
N GLU A 107 6.29 6.51 -4.66
CA GLU A 107 4.93 6.65 -4.15
C GLU A 107 4.51 5.46 -3.29
N ILE A 108 4.76 4.22 -3.75
CA ILE A 108 4.44 3.02 -2.98
C ILE A 108 5.28 2.92 -1.71
N CYS A 109 6.57 3.25 -1.79
CA CYS A 109 7.46 3.28 -0.63
C CYS A 109 7.05 4.34 0.40
N ALA A 110 6.40 5.44 -0.02
CA ALA A 110 5.95 6.49 0.89
C ALA A 110 4.73 6.07 1.73
N VAL A 111 3.86 5.19 1.20
CA VAL A 111 2.70 4.68 1.93
C VAL A 111 2.95 3.36 2.66
N SER A 112 4.03 2.67 2.29
CA SER A 112 4.46 1.39 2.85
C SER A 112 5.54 1.56 3.93
N LYS A 113 5.72 0.53 4.76
CA LYS A 113 6.83 0.42 5.74
C LYS A 113 8.11 -0.17 5.13
N VAL A 114 8.07 -0.54 3.85
CA VAL A 114 9.11 -1.33 3.18
C VAL A 114 10.01 -0.45 2.34
N SER A 115 11.31 -0.76 2.34
CA SER A 115 12.29 -0.03 1.54
C SER A 115 12.08 -0.21 0.03
N LYS A 116 12.38 0.83 -0.76
CA LYS A 116 12.35 0.80 -2.23
C LYS A 116 13.13 -0.39 -2.82
N LYS A 117 14.28 -0.73 -2.25
CA LYS A 117 15.12 -1.85 -2.73
C LYS A 117 14.41 -3.18 -2.58
N GLU A 118 13.71 -3.38 -1.46
CA GLU A 118 13.01 -4.62 -1.17
C GLU A 118 11.73 -4.77 -1.99
N ILE A 119 10.98 -3.69 -2.20
CA ILE A 119 9.83 -3.67 -3.12
C ILE A 119 10.28 -4.06 -4.53
N GLY A 120 11.38 -3.47 -5.03
CA GLY A 120 11.92 -3.77 -6.35
C GLY A 120 12.43 -5.22 -6.51
N ARG A 121 12.93 -5.84 -5.42
CA ARG A 121 13.29 -7.27 -5.41
C ARG A 121 12.05 -8.14 -5.45
N CYS A 122 11.06 -7.88 -4.59
CA CYS A 122 9.81 -8.64 -4.56
C CYS A 122 9.05 -8.53 -5.88
N PHE A 123 9.00 -7.35 -6.49
CA PHE A 123 8.42 -7.13 -7.82
C PHE A 123 9.00 -8.09 -8.87
N LYS A 124 10.33 -8.18 -8.99
CA LYS A 124 10.98 -9.08 -9.96
C LYS A 124 10.70 -10.55 -9.67
N LEU A 125 10.65 -10.92 -8.39
CA LEU A 125 10.36 -12.30 -7.98
C LEU A 125 8.90 -12.67 -8.26
N ILE A 126 7.94 -11.77 -8.02
CA ILE A 126 6.51 -12.00 -8.29
C ILE A 126 6.28 -12.16 -9.79
N LEU A 127 6.88 -11.31 -10.63
CA LEU A 127 6.77 -11.45 -12.09
C LEU A 127 7.30 -12.82 -12.56
N LYS A 128 8.42 -13.28 -11.99
CA LYS A 128 8.96 -14.60 -12.27
C LYS A 128 8.07 -15.74 -11.76
N ALA A 129 7.46 -15.56 -10.59
CA ALA A 129 6.62 -16.58 -9.96
C ALA A 129 5.26 -16.76 -10.66
N LEU A 130 4.68 -15.67 -11.15
CA LEU A 130 3.37 -15.66 -11.82
C LEU A 130 3.48 -15.71 -13.35
N GLU A 131 4.69 -15.82 -13.90
CA GLU A 131 4.98 -15.78 -15.34
C GLU A 131 4.26 -14.63 -16.07
N THR A 132 4.07 -13.52 -15.36
CA THR A 132 3.28 -12.38 -15.81
C THR A 132 4.20 -11.30 -16.32
N SER A 133 3.85 -10.70 -17.46
CA SER A 133 4.48 -9.49 -17.97
C SER A 133 3.64 -8.25 -17.63
N VAL A 134 4.28 -7.09 -17.59
CA VAL A 134 3.64 -5.80 -17.35
C VAL A 134 4.19 -4.78 -18.36
N ASP A 135 3.31 -3.96 -18.91
CA ASP A 135 3.65 -3.03 -20.00
C ASP A 135 4.65 -1.97 -19.57
N LEU A 136 5.62 -1.67 -20.43
CA LEU A 136 6.64 -0.67 -20.16
C LEU A 136 5.99 0.68 -19.86
N ILE A 137 6.51 1.35 -18.83
CA ILE A 137 5.95 2.62 -18.39
C ILE A 137 6.37 3.72 -19.35
N THR A 138 5.41 4.52 -19.81
CA THR A 138 5.64 5.64 -20.70
C THR A 138 5.71 6.96 -19.94
N THR A 139 6.22 8.01 -20.59
CA THR A 139 6.24 9.37 -20.03
C THR A 139 4.82 9.93 -19.85
N GLY A 140 3.88 9.52 -20.70
CA GLY A 140 2.49 9.98 -20.68
C GLY A 140 1.72 9.57 -19.42
N ASP A 141 1.99 8.37 -18.91
CA ASP A 141 1.27 7.80 -17.76
C ASP A 141 1.43 8.64 -16.48
N PHE A 142 2.56 9.32 -16.35
CA PHE A 142 2.85 10.19 -15.20
C PHE A 142 2.47 11.65 -15.43
N MET A 143 2.40 12.09 -16.70
CA MET A 143 2.25 13.49 -17.07
C MET A 143 0.96 14.10 -16.51
N SER A 144 -0.15 13.35 -16.63
CA SER A 144 -1.45 13.79 -16.12
C SER A 144 -1.42 14.05 -14.61
N ARG A 145 -0.83 13.13 -13.84
CA ARG A 145 -0.78 13.24 -12.38
C ARG A 145 0.15 14.37 -11.93
N PHE A 146 1.35 14.46 -12.50
CA PHE A 146 2.32 15.48 -12.10
C PHE A 146 1.85 16.89 -12.44
N CYS A 147 1.28 17.11 -13.64
CA CYS A 147 0.71 18.41 -14.01
C CYS A 147 -0.48 18.78 -13.12
N SER A 148 -1.37 17.82 -12.83
CA SER A 148 -2.53 18.05 -11.96
C SER A 148 -2.11 18.39 -10.52
N ASN A 149 -1.13 17.67 -9.97
CA ASN A 149 -0.62 17.93 -8.62
C ASN A 149 0.11 19.27 -8.51
N LEU A 150 0.72 19.72 -9.61
CA LEU A 150 1.29 21.06 -9.73
C LEU A 150 0.24 22.13 -10.06
N GLY A 151 -1.05 21.78 -10.25
CA GLY A 151 -2.09 22.74 -10.62
C GLY A 151 -1.80 23.49 -11.92
N LEU A 152 -1.14 22.84 -12.88
CA LEU A 152 -0.85 23.43 -14.19
C LEU A 152 -2.09 23.34 -15.10
N PRO A 153 -2.33 24.34 -15.97
CA PRO A 153 -3.46 24.30 -16.88
C PRO A 153 -3.31 23.19 -17.94
N SER A 154 -4.45 22.74 -18.47
CA SER A 154 -4.50 21.64 -19.46
C SER A 154 -3.69 21.94 -20.73
N SER A 155 -3.56 23.21 -21.11
CA SER A 155 -2.70 23.65 -22.21
C SER A 155 -1.24 23.26 -21.99
N VAL A 156 -0.71 23.52 -20.79
CA VAL A 156 0.67 23.21 -20.40
C VAL A 156 0.87 21.70 -20.29
N GLN A 157 -0.10 20.97 -19.75
CA GLN A 157 -0.05 19.51 -19.73
C GLN A 157 0.03 18.92 -21.14
N LYS A 158 -0.79 19.41 -22.09
CA LYS A 158 -0.76 18.96 -23.49
C LYS A 158 0.59 19.27 -24.13
N ALA A 159 1.12 20.47 -23.90
CA ALA A 159 2.44 20.87 -24.38
C ALA A 159 3.56 19.98 -23.82
N ALA A 160 3.59 19.77 -22.49
CA ALA A 160 4.56 18.89 -21.84
C ALA A 160 4.47 17.45 -22.35
N THR A 161 3.26 16.92 -22.56
CA THR A 161 3.03 15.59 -23.15
C THR A 161 3.62 15.51 -24.55
N HIS A 162 3.41 16.54 -25.37
CA HIS A 162 3.94 16.58 -26.74
C HIS A 162 5.47 16.67 -26.74
N ILE A 163 6.06 17.51 -25.88
CA ILE A 163 7.51 17.65 -25.72
C ILE A 163 8.12 16.31 -25.32
N ALA A 164 7.56 15.64 -24.31
CA ALA A 164 8.07 14.36 -23.82
C ALA A 164 7.97 13.26 -24.89
N ARG A 165 6.86 13.22 -25.66
CA ARG A 165 6.70 12.27 -26.75
C ARG A 165 7.72 12.50 -27.86
N LYS A 166 7.88 13.76 -28.28
CA LYS A 166 8.82 14.13 -29.34
C LYS A 166 10.28 13.91 -28.95
N ALA A 167 10.63 14.11 -27.68
CA ALA A 167 11.96 13.81 -27.17
C ALA A 167 12.32 12.32 -27.26
N VAL A 168 11.33 11.43 -27.09
CA VAL A 168 11.49 9.97 -27.26
C VAL A 168 11.53 9.60 -28.74
N GLU A 169 10.65 10.18 -29.58
CA GLU A 169 10.63 9.94 -31.03
C GLU A 169 11.95 10.35 -31.72
N LEU A 170 12.57 11.44 -31.26
CA LEU A 170 13.83 11.95 -31.79
C LEU A 170 15.08 11.30 -31.17
N ASP A 171 14.89 10.33 -30.25
CA ASP A 171 15.97 9.65 -29.52
C ASP A 171 16.99 10.60 -28.85
N ILE A 172 16.53 11.72 -28.30
CA ILE A 172 17.40 12.75 -27.68
C ILE A 172 17.82 12.33 -26.26
N VAL A 173 17.08 11.40 -25.64
CA VAL A 173 17.25 11.01 -24.23
C VAL A 173 17.58 9.51 -24.04
N PRO A 174 18.56 8.95 -24.75
CA PRO A 174 18.90 7.54 -24.61
C PRO A 174 19.43 7.25 -23.20
N GLY A 175 18.96 6.14 -22.61
CA GLY A 175 19.39 5.70 -21.28
C GLY A 175 18.88 6.53 -20.10
N ARG A 176 17.99 7.52 -20.32
CA ARG A 176 17.36 8.27 -19.23
C ARG A 176 16.04 7.63 -18.81
N SER A 177 15.70 7.74 -17.52
CA SER A 177 14.44 7.22 -17.01
C SER A 177 13.26 8.04 -17.54
N PRO A 178 12.14 7.42 -17.99
CA PRO A 178 10.95 8.12 -18.45
C PRO A 178 10.41 9.13 -17.43
N ILE A 179 10.55 8.85 -16.13
CA ILE A 179 10.12 9.76 -15.06
C ILE A 179 10.94 11.07 -15.10
N SER A 180 12.26 10.98 -15.30
CA SER A 180 13.13 12.15 -15.40
C SER A 180 12.84 12.97 -16.66
N VAL A 181 12.57 12.29 -17.78
CA VAL A 181 12.18 12.94 -19.04
C VAL A 181 10.85 13.68 -18.88
N ALA A 182 9.86 13.05 -18.25
CA ALA A 182 8.58 13.69 -17.95
C ALA A 182 8.76 14.92 -17.05
N ALA A 183 9.55 14.82 -15.98
CA ALA A 183 9.83 15.95 -15.09
C ALA A 183 10.50 17.12 -15.82
N ALA A 184 11.48 16.84 -16.70
CA ALA A 184 12.14 17.86 -17.51
C ALA A 184 11.19 18.52 -18.51
N ALA A 185 10.32 17.74 -19.16
CA ALA A 185 9.31 18.26 -20.08
C ALA A 185 8.28 19.16 -19.37
N ILE A 186 7.84 18.78 -18.16
CA ILE A 186 6.95 19.62 -17.33
C ILE A 186 7.65 20.92 -16.94
N TYR A 187 8.92 20.85 -16.52
CA TYR A 187 9.69 22.03 -16.16
C TYR A 187 9.82 22.99 -17.36
N MET A 188 10.18 22.47 -18.54
CA MET A 188 10.29 23.25 -19.77
C MET A 188 8.95 23.91 -20.15
N ALA A 189 7.85 23.15 -20.11
CA ALA A 189 6.52 23.67 -20.43
C ALA A 189 6.03 24.72 -19.43
N SER A 190 6.31 24.54 -18.13
CA SER A 190 5.97 25.50 -17.08
C SER A 190 6.79 26.79 -17.21
N GLN A 191 8.08 26.71 -17.53
CA GLN A 191 8.92 27.90 -17.73
C GLN A 191 8.56 28.68 -19.00
N ALA A 192 8.10 28.00 -20.04
CA ALA A 192 7.59 28.62 -21.26
C ALA A 192 6.20 29.24 -21.09
N SER A 193 5.52 28.97 -19.97
CA SER A 193 4.22 29.52 -19.63
C SER A 193 4.35 30.62 -18.58
N GLU A 194 3.35 31.49 -18.48
CA GLU A 194 3.34 32.57 -17.47
C GLU A 194 3.31 32.02 -16.03
N ASP A 195 2.84 30.77 -15.85
CA ASP A 195 2.85 30.01 -14.61
C ASP A 195 4.24 29.44 -14.28
N LYS A 196 5.18 30.32 -13.91
CA LYS A 196 6.51 29.91 -13.45
C LYS A 196 6.44 29.25 -12.07
N LYS A 197 6.29 27.92 -12.02
CA LYS A 197 6.50 27.15 -10.80
C LYS A 197 7.95 26.69 -10.74
N VAL A 198 8.79 27.54 -10.16
CA VAL A 198 10.15 27.16 -9.74
C VAL A 198 10.05 26.41 -8.41
N SER A 199 10.44 25.14 -8.39
CA SER A 199 10.70 24.43 -7.14
C SER A 199 11.88 25.12 -6.44
N LYS A 200 11.64 25.69 -5.27
CA LYS A 200 12.70 25.91 -4.28
C LYS A 200 13.09 24.57 -3.65
#